data_AF-A0A7R8ZCH9-F1
#
_entry.id   AF-A0A7R8ZCH9-F1
#
_cell.length_a   1.000
_cell.length_b   1.000
_cell.length_c   1.000
_cell.angle_alpha   90.00
_cell.angle_beta   90.00
_cell.angle_gamma   90.00
#
_symmetry.space_group_name_H-M   'P 1'
#
loop_
_entity.id
_entity.type
_entity.pdbx_description
1 polymer ?
#
loop_
_entity_poly.entity_id
_entity_poly.type
_entity_poly.pdbx_seq_one_letter_code
_entity_poly.pdbx_strand_id
1 'polypeptide(L)'
;MVERVTLTVDYKPSDGEIEIALSLLETAIARGQWLMLQNCHLLVTFLRTLEKELDEMAKPHPDFRLWLTTDPTPTFPIGILQRSLKVVTEPPNGLKLNLHSTYFKLRSQSLDNCAHPAFRSLVYVLAFFHAVVQERRKYDKIGWNISYDFNESDFNVCIEILDTYLTKAVEARDPRIPWGSLKYLIGEVMYGGRVIDDFDRRIVRTYMDEYMGDFLFDAFQPFHFYHDDTVDYVIPLATSKEEYIAAVPVSQVLSVSILHSLVSRYFLLSIKSSSDLDLAAISILTMSIQPALGLPVSRILSLYLLVHLG
;
A
#
# COMPACT_ATOMS: atom_id res chain seq x y z
N MET A 1 4.70 -10.32 -31.82
CA MET A 1 5.16 -9.62 -30.61
C MET A 1 4.29 -8.37 -30.52
N VAL A 2 3.37 -8.28 -29.56
CA VAL A 2 2.47 -7.11 -29.44
C VAL A 2 3.29 -5.99 -28.83
N GLU A 3 3.53 -4.92 -29.58
CA GLU A 3 4.25 -3.74 -29.10
C GLU A 3 3.35 -2.96 -28.15
N ARG A 4 3.84 -2.73 -26.92
CA ARG A 4 3.12 -2.04 -25.86
C ARG A 4 3.75 -0.66 -25.67
N VAL A 5 2.94 0.37 -25.78
CA VAL A 5 3.33 1.76 -25.55
C VAL A 5 2.60 2.24 -24.30
N THR A 6 3.36 2.72 -23.31
CA THR A 6 2.82 3.27 -22.06
C THR A 6 3.12 4.75 -22.00
N LEU A 7 2.10 5.56 -21.71
CA LEU A 7 2.22 6.98 -21.45
C LEU A 7 1.69 7.29 -20.05
N THR A 8 2.55 7.91 -19.25
CA THR A 8 2.19 8.45 -17.95
C THR A 8 1.78 9.90 -18.13
N VAL A 9 0.61 10.27 -17.61
CA VAL A 9 0.15 11.65 -17.62
C VAL A 9 0.51 12.33 -16.32
N ASP A 10 1.16 13.50 -16.43
CA ASP A 10 1.48 14.37 -15.31
C ASP A 10 0.37 15.39 -15.00
N TYR A 11 0.38 15.93 -13.78
CA TYR A 11 -0.56 16.96 -13.34
C TYR A 11 -0.27 18.27 -14.08
N LYS A 12 -1.16 18.61 -15.02
CA LYS A 12 -1.03 19.69 -16.04
C LYS A 12 -0.03 19.34 -17.14
N PRO A 13 -0.42 18.47 -18.09
CA PRO A 13 0.40 18.28 -19.27
C PRO A 13 0.53 19.60 -20.03
N SER A 14 1.71 19.80 -20.61
CA SER A 14 1.94 20.78 -21.66
C SER A 14 1.14 20.43 -22.90
N ASP A 15 0.84 21.44 -23.74
CA ASP A 15 0.17 21.22 -25.02
C ASP A 15 0.92 20.21 -25.90
N GLY A 16 2.26 20.19 -25.81
CA GLY A 16 3.10 19.21 -26.51
C GLY A 16 2.89 17.77 -26.04
N GLU A 17 2.65 17.53 -24.75
CA GLU A 17 2.36 16.16 -24.25
C GLU A 17 1.00 15.65 -24.72
N ILE A 18 0.02 16.55 -24.87
CA ILE A 18 -1.29 16.23 -25.44
C ILE A 18 -1.13 15.84 -26.92
N GLU A 19 -0.37 16.60 -27.69
CA GLU A 19 -0.09 16.29 -29.10
C GLU A 19 0.64 14.95 -29.26
N ILE A 20 1.62 14.67 -28.38
CA ILE A 20 2.32 13.38 -28.36
C ILE A 20 1.34 12.23 -28.07
N ALA A 21 0.44 12.40 -27.09
CA ALA A 21 -0.55 11.39 -26.75
C ALA A 21 -1.51 11.08 -27.92
N LEU A 22 -1.94 12.11 -28.65
CA LEU A 22 -2.78 11.95 -29.85
C LEU A 22 -2.02 11.27 -30.99
N SER A 23 -0.78 11.67 -31.25
CA SER A 23 0.05 11.03 -32.29
C SER A 23 0.31 9.54 -32.00
N LEU A 24 0.50 9.20 -30.72
CA LEU A 24 0.67 7.82 -30.29
C LEU A 24 -0.64 7.02 -30.36
N LEU A 25 -1.79 7.66 -30.10
CA LEU A 25 -3.10 7.08 -30.31
C LEU A 25 -3.31 6.71 -31.78
N GLU A 26 -3.09 7.64 -32.71
CA GLU A 26 -3.20 7.39 -34.15
C GLU A 26 -2.27 6.25 -34.61
N THR A 27 -1.02 6.27 -34.14
CA THR A 27 -0.04 5.23 -34.47
C THR A 27 -0.49 3.87 -33.94
N ALA A 28 -1.00 3.81 -32.70
CA ALA A 28 -1.45 2.57 -32.10
C ALA A 28 -2.70 2.02 -32.81
N ILE A 29 -3.64 2.90 -33.19
CA ILE A 29 -4.84 2.54 -33.97
C ILE A 29 -4.44 1.96 -35.32
N ALA A 30 -3.51 2.59 -36.04
CA ALA A 30 -3.11 2.17 -37.38
C ALA A 30 -2.31 0.86 -37.37
N ARG A 31 -1.46 0.67 -36.35
CA ARG A 31 -0.53 -0.49 -36.26
C ARG A 31 -1.02 -1.64 -35.42
N GLY A 32 -2.17 -1.51 -34.74
CA GLY A 32 -2.68 -2.55 -33.84
C GLY A 32 -1.89 -2.68 -32.55
N GLN A 33 -1.29 -1.60 -32.05
CA GLN A 33 -0.51 -1.62 -30.82
C GLN A 33 -1.40 -1.47 -29.59
N TRP A 34 -0.84 -1.76 -28.43
CA TRP A 34 -1.51 -1.52 -27.16
C TRP A 34 -1.03 -0.19 -26.60
N LEU A 35 -1.96 0.71 -26.35
CA LEU A 35 -1.69 2.00 -25.72
C LEU A 35 -2.26 2.01 -24.30
N MET A 36 -1.42 2.33 -23.32
CA MET A 36 -1.81 2.51 -21.92
C MET A 36 -1.64 3.97 -21.54
N LEU A 37 -2.75 4.64 -21.18
CA LEU A 37 -2.76 5.99 -20.61
C LEU A 37 -2.95 5.87 -19.10
N GLN A 38 -1.98 6.35 -18.33
CA GLN A 38 -2.03 6.27 -16.87
C GLN A 38 -2.50 7.59 -16.26
N ASN A 39 -3.21 7.51 -15.12
CA ASN A 39 -3.62 8.65 -14.29
C ASN A 39 -4.58 9.64 -14.99
N CYS A 40 -5.51 9.15 -15.80
CA CYS A 40 -6.40 10.00 -16.61
C CYS A 40 -7.30 10.95 -15.80
N HIS A 41 -7.55 10.67 -14.51
CA HIS A 41 -8.28 11.57 -13.61
C HIS A 41 -7.61 12.94 -13.43
N LEU A 42 -6.29 13.02 -13.64
CA LEU A 42 -5.54 14.28 -13.60
C LEU A 42 -5.77 15.17 -14.84
N LEU A 43 -6.47 14.65 -15.86
CA LEU A 43 -6.49 15.23 -17.21
C LEU A 43 -7.89 15.22 -17.86
N VAL A 44 -8.89 15.72 -17.14
CA VAL A 44 -10.30 15.71 -17.56
C VAL A 44 -10.54 16.42 -18.91
N THR A 45 -9.76 17.45 -19.23
CA THR A 45 -9.86 18.16 -20.52
C THR A 45 -9.45 17.28 -21.69
N PHE A 46 -8.30 16.61 -21.58
CA PHE A 46 -7.82 15.67 -22.60
C PHE A 46 -8.78 14.51 -22.81
N LEU A 47 -9.41 14.00 -21.74
CA LEU A 47 -10.39 12.92 -21.84
C LEU A 47 -11.59 13.27 -22.75
N ARG A 48 -11.99 14.55 -22.83
CA ARG A 48 -13.05 14.98 -23.77
C ARG A 48 -12.58 14.94 -25.22
N THR A 49 -11.34 15.37 -25.46
CA THR A 49 -10.72 15.27 -26.79
C THR A 49 -10.60 13.80 -27.20
N LEU A 50 -10.11 12.95 -26.30
CA LEU A 50 -10.01 11.51 -26.50
C LEU A 50 -11.38 10.88 -26.82
N GLU A 51 -12.45 11.27 -26.12
CA GLU A 51 -13.81 10.80 -26.40
C GLU A 51 -14.22 11.13 -27.85
N LYS A 52 -13.95 12.35 -28.29
CA LYS A 52 -14.25 12.78 -29.67
C LYS A 52 -13.46 11.98 -30.71
N GLU A 53 -12.16 11.77 -30.50
CA GLU A 53 -11.33 10.96 -31.42
C GLU A 53 -11.80 9.50 -31.48
N LEU A 54 -12.22 8.93 -30.36
CA LEU A 54 -12.78 7.57 -30.31
C LEU A 54 -14.16 7.48 -31.00
N ASP A 55 -14.91 8.58 -31.08
CA ASP A 55 -16.20 8.66 -31.79
C ASP A 55 -16.04 8.78 -33.30
N GLU A 56 -15.03 9.54 -33.75
CA GLU A 56 -14.74 9.76 -35.17
C GLU A 56 -14.01 8.54 -35.81
N MET A 57 -13.49 7.64 -34.98
CA MET A 57 -12.77 6.46 -35.42
C MET A 57 -13.69 5.41 -36.07
N ALA A 58 -13.63 5.29 -37.39
CA ALA A 58 -14.50 4.40 -38.15
C ALA A 58 -14.03 2.93 -38.23
N LYS A 59 -12.72 2.66 -38.24
CA LYS A 59 -12.19 1.29 -38.42
C LYS A 59 -10.80 1.10 -37.79
N PRO A 60 -10.71 0.83 -36.47
CA PRO A 60 -9.44 0.54 -35.83
C PRO A 60 -8.84 -0.79 -36.32
N HIS A 61 -7.53 -0.95 -36.15
CA HIS A 61 -6.88 -2.24 -36.36
C HIS A 61 -7.42 -3.27 -35.33
N PRO A 62 -7.71 -4.52 -35.72
CA PRO A 62 -8.35 -5.52 -34.85
C PRO A 62 -7.55 -5.86 -33.57
N ASP A 63 -6.23 -5.71 -33.61
CA ASP A 63 -5.34 -5.95 -32.46
C ASP A 63 -5.15 -4.73 -31.53
N PHE A 64 -5.65 -3.55 -31.94
CA PHE A 64 -5.53 -2.33 -31.13
C PHE A 64 -6.25 -2.48 -29.79
N ARG A 65 -5.59 -2.08 -28.70
CA ARG A 65 -6.21 -2.01 -27.37
C ARG A 65 -5.82 -0.71 -26.69
N LEU A 66 -6.82 0.01 -26.19
CA LEU A 66 -6.63 1.19 -25.36
C LEU A 66 -6.96 0.86 -23.89
N TRP A 67 -5.96 1.04 -23.03
CA TRP A 67 -6.09 0.93 -21.58
C TRP A 67 -6.01 2.31 -20.94
N LEU A 68 -6.95 2.62 -20.05
CA LEU A 68 -6.93 3.83 -19.25
C LEU A 68 -6.85 3.44 -17.77
N THR A 69 -5.95 4.07 -17.00
CA THR A 69 -5.98 3.99 -15.53
C THR A 69 -6.50 5.31 -14.97
N THR A 70 -7.50 5.24 -14.10
CA THR A 70 -8.10 6.42 -13.50
C THR A 70 -8.61 6.15 -12.09
N ASP A 71 -8.55 7.15 -11.23
CA ASP A 71 -9.34 7.16 -10.00
C ASP A 71 -10.77 7.63 -10.30
N PRO A 72 -11.74 7.35 -9.42
CA PRO A 72 -13.13 7.74 -9.62
C PRO A 72 -13.22 9.26 -9.66
N THR A 73 -13.83 9.81 -10.70
CA THR A 73 -13.95 11.26 -10.88
C THR A 73 -15.34 11.59 -11.44
N PRO A 74 -16.09 12.53 -10.84
CA PRO A 74 -17.46 12.84 -11.26
C PRO A 74 -17.53 13.48 -12.65
N THR A 75 -16.42 14.01 -13.16
CA THR A 75 -16.31 14.67 -14.46
C THR A 75 -15.73 13.76 -15.55
N PHE A 76 -15.54 12.47 -15.28
CA PHE A 76 -15.02 11.53 -16.27
C PHE A 76 -16.04 11.35 -17.43
N PRO A 77 -15.61 11.37 -18.70
CA PRO A 77 -16.54 11.30 -19.83
C PRO A 77 -17.35 10.01 -19.88
N ILE A 78 -18.68 10.17 -19.97
CA ILE A 78 -19.63 9.06 -19.91
C ILE A 78 -19.56 8.19 -21.16
N GLY A 79 -19.26 8.74 -22.34
CA GLY A 79 -19.16 7.95 -23.58
C GLY A 79 -17.99 6.97 -23.55
N ILE A 80 -16.82 7.40 -23.04
CA ILE A 80 -15.68 6.51 -22.78
C ILE A 80 -16.07 5.42 -21.77
N LEU A 81 -16.75 5.79 -20.68
CA LEU A 81 -17.25 4.81 -19.72
C LEU A 81 -18.21 3.82 -20.39
N GLN A 82 -19.17 4.25 -21.17
CA GLN A 82 -20.15 3.34 -21.77
C GLN A 82 -19.50 2.32 -22.73
N ARG A 83 -18.43 2.70 -23.43
CA ARG A 83 -17.75 1.85 -24.43
C ARG A 83 -16.57 1.03 -23.90
N SER A 84 -16.28 1.12 -22.60
CA SER A 84 -15.18 0.40 -21.97
C SER A 84 -15.64 -0.81 -21.17
N LEU A 85 -14.76 -1.82 -21.07
CA LEU A 85 -14.78 -2.81 -20.01
C LEU A 85 -14.15 -2.20 -18.76
N LYS A 86 -14.87 -2.26 -17.65
CA LYS A 86 -14.46 -1.69 -16.36
C LYS A 86 -13.89 -2.80 -15.50
N VAL A 87 -12.63 -2.66 -15.13
CA VAL A 87 -11.96 -3.52 -14.15
C VAL A 87 -11.61 -2.65 -12.97
N VAL A 88 -12.18 -2.97 -11.82
CA VAL A 88 -11.87 -2.30 -10.57
C VAL A 88 -10.78 -3.10 -9.87
N THR A 89 -9.65 -2.48 -9.56
CA THR A 89 -8.69 -3.07 -8.63
C THR A 89 -8.91 -2.49 -7.26
N GLU A 90 -9.40 -3.31 -6.34
CA GLU A 90 -9.42 -2.97 -4.93
C GLU A 90 -8.10 -3.43 -4.29
N PRO A 91 -7.54 -2.68 -3.33
CA PRO A 91 -6.47 -3.22 -2.51
C PRO A 91 -6.95 -4.54 -1.86
N PRO A 92 -6.06 -5.53 -1.71
CA PRO A 92 -6.41 -6.83 -1.16
C PRO A 92 -7.24 -6.71 0.13
N ASN A 93 -8.32 -7.47 0.21
CA ASN A 93 -9.26 -7.39 1.33
C ASN A 93 -8.77 -8.20 2.54
N GLY A 94 -8.13 -7.50 3.49
CA GLY A 94 -7.69 -8.04 4.77
C GLY A 94 -6.17 -8.09 4.88
N LEU A 95 -5.66 -7.94 6.11
CA LEU A 95 -4.23 -7.92 6.43
C LEU A 95 -3.46 -9.09 5.80
N LYS A 96 -4.06 -10.28 5.84
CA LYS A 96 -3.53 -11.50 5.23
C LYS A 96 -3.25 -11.36 3.74
N LEU A 97 -4.26 -10.95 2.96
CA LEU A 97 -4.13 -10.82 1.51
C LEU A 97 -3.17 -9.70 1.15
N ASN A 98 -3.12 -8.65 1.98
CA ASN A 98 -2.19 -7.56 1.80
C ASN A 98 -0.74 -8.03 2.01
N LEU A 99 -0.44 -8.66 3.15
CA LEU A 99 0.88 -9.24 3.44
C LEU A 99 1.31 -10.25 2.37
N HIS A 100 0.40 -11.14 1.95
CA HIS A 100 0.64 -12.07 0.85
C HIS A 100 0.96 -11.35 -0.46
N SER A 101 0.20 -10.30 -0.81
CA SER A 101 0.43 -9.51 -2.03
C SER A 101 1.79 -8.81 -2.00
N THR A 102 2.15 -8.18 -0.88
CA THR A 102 3.47 -7.55 -0.68
C THR A 102 4.60 -8.54 -0.91
N TYR A 103 4.52 -9.72 -0.28
CA TYR A 103 5.52 -10.77 -0.46
C TYR A 103 5.52 -11.35 -1.86
N PHE A 104 4.36 -11.58 -2.46
CA PHE A 104 4.26 -12.14 -3.81
C PHE A 104 4.98 -11.26 -4.83
N LYS A 105 4.83 -9.93 -4.71
CA LYS A 105 5.48 -8.95 -5.59
C LYS A 105 6.98 -8.78 -5.34
N LEU A 106 7.45 -9.03 -4.12
CA LEU A 106 8.86 -8.93 -3.77
C LEU A 106 9.71 -9.87 -4.64
N ARG A 107 10.82 -9.38 -5.21
CA ARG A 107 11.73 -10.25 -5.98
C ARG A 107 12.48 -11.17 -5.04
N SER A 108 12.62 -12.46 -5.39
CA SER A 108 13.34 -13.41 -4.54
C SER A 108 14.79 -12.97 -4.29
N GLN A 109 15.46 -12.42 -5.31
CA GLN A 109 16.80 -11.86 -5.18
C GLN A 109 16.89 -10.76 -4.11
N SER A 110 15.85 -9.95 -3.92
CA SER A 110 15.85 -8.89 -2.91
C SER A 110 15.95 -9.43 -1.48
N LEU A 111 15.50 -10.66 -1.22
CA LEU A 111 15.62 -11.32 0.09
C LEU A 111 17.02 -11.90 0.35
N ASP A 112 17.82 -12.07 -0.71
CA ASP A 112 19.15 -12.68 -0.65
C ASP A 112 20.29 -11.64 -0.74
N ASN A 113 19.96 -10.36 -0.87
CA ASN A 113 20.94 -9.27 -1.02
C ASN A 113 21.80 -9.06 0.24
N CYS A 114 21.24 -9.30 1.43
CA CYS A 114 21.93 -9.05 2.70
C CYS A 114 22.31 -10.36 3.39
N ALA A 115 23.58 -10.46 3.79
CA ALA A 115 24.11 -11.63 4.50
C ALA A 115 23.73 -11.68 5.99
N HIS A 116 23.18 -10.59 6.54
CA HIS A 116 22.83 -10.53 7.95
C HIS A 116 21.66 -11.48 8.28
N PRO A 117 21.78 -12.38 9.28
CA PRO A 117 20.78 -13.42 9.54
C PRO A 117 19.39 -12.87 9.89
N ALA A 118 19.33 -11.69 10.54
CA ALA A 118 18.07 -11.03 10.85
C ALA A 118 17.34 -10.42 9.63
N PHE A 119 17.99 -10.24 8.48
CA PHE A 119 17.44 -9.45 7.37
C PHE A 119 16.09 -9.97 6.88
N ARG A 120 15.97 -11.28 6.60
CA ARG A 120 14.72 -11.87 6.12
C ARG A 120 13.57 -11.70 7.12
N SER A 121 13.83 -11.91 8.40
CA SER A 121 12.87 -11.67 9.47
C SER A 121 12.44 -10.20 9.56
N LEU A 122 13.37 -9.26 9.38
CA LEU A 122 13.05 -7.83 9.38
C LEU A 122 12.30 -7.37 8.15
N VAL A 123 12.55 -7.96 6.98
CA VAL A 123 11.71 -7.73 5.79
C VAL A 123 10.27 -8.21 6.05
N TYR A 124 10.08 -9.32 6.78
CA TYR A 124 8.75 -9.79 7.18
C TYR A 124 8.06 -8.82 8.13
N VAL A 125 8.76 -8.38 9.17
CA VAL A 125 8.27 -7.36 10.12
C VAL A 125 7.85 -6.09 9.38
N LEU A 126 8.68 -5.63 8.43
CA LEU A 126 8.40 -4.46 7.61
C LEU A 126 7.18 -4.67 6.70
N ALA A 127 7.02 -5.85 6.10
CA ALA A 127 5.88 -6.18 5.26
C ALA A 127 4.58 -6.25 6.08
N PHE A 128 4.65 -6.80 7.29
CA PHE A 128 3.54 -6.81 8.24
C PHE A 128 3.13 -5.38 8.62
N PHE A 129 4.10 -4.54 9.00
CA PHE A 129 3.87 -3.12 9.26
C PHE A 129 3.23 -2.40 8.08
N HIS A 130 3.78 -2.59 6.87
CA HIS A 130 3.26 -2.00 5.63
C HIS A 130 1.79 -2.39 5.39
N ALA A 131 1.47 -3.67 5.57
CA ALA A 131 0.12 -4.18 5.43
C ALA A 131 -0.83 -3.57 6.49
N VAL A 132 -0.38 -3.41 7.75
CA VAL A 132 -1.17 -2.77 8.83
C VAL A 132 -1.50 -1.31 8.49
N VAL A 133 -0.51 -0.52 8.07
CA VAL A 133 -0.75 0.92 7.78
C VAL A 133 -1.64 1.12 6.55
N GLN A 134 -1.57 0.24 5.57
CA GLN A 134 -2.49 0.23 4.43
C GLN A 134 -3.91 -0.18 4.83
N GLU A 135 -4.06 -1.26 5.62
CA GLU A 135 -5.39 -1.71 6.06
C GLU A 135 -6.08 -0.68 6.97
N ARG A 136 -5.31 0.11 7.75
CA ARG A 136 -5.86 1.20 8.56
C ARG A 136 -6.71 2.18 7.74
N ARG A 137 -6.35 2.44 6.49
CA ARG A 137 -7.09 3.34 5.59
C ARG A 137 -8.56 2.94 5.41
N LYS A 138 -8.89 1.65 5.58
CA LYS A 138 -10.26 1.12 5.45
C LYS A 138 -11.20 1.58 6.57
N TYR A 139 -10.67 2.07 7.68
CA TYR A 139 -11.45 2.50 8.84
C TYR A 139 -11.64 4.02 8.93
N ASP A 140 -11.41 4.73 7.82
CA ASP A 140 -11.59 6.18 7.71
C ASP A 140 -10.98 6.91 8.92
N LYS A 141 -11.74 7.78 9.60
CA LYS A 141 -11.26 8.59 10.74
C LYS A 141 -10.84 7.80 11.97
N ILE A 142 -11.24 6.54 12.11
CA ILE A 142 -10.77 5.66 13.18
C ILE A 142 -9.37 5.12 12.85
N GLY A 143 -9.10 4.92 11.56
CA GLY A 143 -7.82 4.44 11.05
C GLY A 143 -6.79 5.56 10.89
N TRP A 144 -7.17 6.69 10.30
CA TRP A 144 -6.29 7.85 10.13
C TRP A 144 -7.11 9.13 10.19
N ASN A 145 -6.60 10.18 10.81
CA ASN A 145 -7.22 11.50 10.71
C ASN A 145 -7.24 11.96 9.25
N ILE A 146 -6.16 11.68 8.50
CA ILE A 146 -6.02 11.97 7.07
C ILE A 146 -5.67 10.68 6.32
N SER A 147 -6.37 10.38 5.22
CA SER A 147 -6.09 9.18 4.42
C SER A 147 -4.73 9.31 3.71
N TYR A 148 -3.76 8.49 4.12
CA TYR A 148 -2.47 8.37 3.45
C TYR A 148 -2.45 7.23 2.44
N ASP A 149 -1.73 7.43 1.34
CA ASP A 149 -1.53 6.41 0.32
C ASP A 149 -0.11 5.85 0.44
N PHE A 150 0.08 4.77 1.20
CA PHE A 150 1.35 4.05 1.27
C PHE A 150 1.43 3.05 0.13
N ASN A 151 2.54 3.05 -0.61
CA ASN A 151 2.66 2.25 -1.82
C ASN A 151 3.93 1.39 -1.85
N GLU A 152 4.10 0.63 -2.91
CA GLU A 152 5.17 -0.37 -3.05
C GLU A 152 6.57 0.27 -3.10
N SER A 153 6.70 1.53 -3.56
CA SER A 153 7.99 2.20 -3.57
C SER A 153 8.46 2.54 -2.15
N ASP A 154 7.55 2.92 -1.24
CA ASP A 154 7.89 3.12 0.17
C ASP A 154 8.48 1.86 0.80
N PHE A 155 7.84 0.73 0.53
CA PHE A 155 8.26 -0.57 1.04
C PHE A 155 9.63 -0.98 0.49
N ASN A 156 9.84 -0.85 -0.82
CA ASN A 156 11.11 -1.20 -1.46
C ASN A 156 12.28 -0.35 -0.95
N VAL A 157 12.09 0.96 -0.80
CA VAL A 157 13.13 1.83 -0.22
C VAL A 157 13.44 1.44 1.23
N CYS A 158 12.44 1.03 2.01
CA CYS A 158 12.67 0.56 3.37
C CYS A 158 13.42 -0.79 3.43
N ILE A 159 13.28 -1.66 2.43
CA ILE A 159 14.12 -2.86 2.28
C ILE A 159 15.56 -2.48 2.00
N GLU A 160 15.81 -1.50 1.13
CA GLU A 160 17.16 -1.00 0.84
C GLU A 160 17.82 -0.36 2.07
N ILE A 161 17.04 0.33 2.90
CA ILE A 161 17.50 0.85 4.20
C ILE A 161 17.92 -0.30 5.12
N LEU A 162 17.10 -1.36 5.24
CA LEU A 162 17.44 -2.53 6.03
C LEU A 162 18.74 -3.18 5.54
N ASP A 163 18.86 -3.42 4.23
CA ASP A 163 20.05 -4.01 3.62
C ASP A 163 21.29 -3.15 3.91
N THR A 164 21.23 -1.86 3.63
CA THR A 164 22.35 -0.93 3.82
C THR A 164 22.87 -0.93 5.26
N TYR A 165 21.96 -0.86 6.25
CA TYR A 165 22.37 -0.74 7.66
C TYR A 165 22.79 -2.07 8.27
N LEU A 166 22.18 -3.18 7.88
CA LEU A 166 22.59 -4.50 8.35
C LEU A 166 23.89 -4.96 7.69
N THR A 167 24.10 -4.66 6.40
CA THR A 167 25.37 -4.92 5.71
C THR A 167 26.51 -4.15 6.37
N LYS A 168 26.31 -2.87 6.71
CA LYS A 168 27.28 -2.10 7.50
C LYS A 168 27.58 -2.71 8.87
N ALA A 169 26.57 -3.27 9.56
CA ALA A 169 26.78 -3.95 10.84
C ALA A 169 27.64 -5.22 10.67
N VAL A 170 27.39 -6.01 9.61
CA VAL A 170 28.23 -7.18 9.26
C VAL A 170 29.66 -6.76 8.95
N GLU A 171 29.87 -5.74 8.12
CA GLU A 171 31.20 -5.24 7.75
C GLU A 171 31.97 -4.72 8.96
N ALA A 172 31.28 -4.01 9.87
CA ALA A 172 31.85 -3.52 11.12
C ALA A 172 32.03 -4.63 12.18
N ARG A 173 31.53 -5.84 11.93
CA ARG A 173 31.45 -6.95 12.90
C ARG A 173 30.74 -6.56 14.20
N ASP A 174 29.76 -5.65 14.13
CA ASP A 174 28.90 -5.30 15.26
C ASP A 174 27.73 -6.28 15.29
N PRO A 175 27.58 -7.10 16.36
CA PRO A 175 26.48 -8.04 16.46
C PRO A 175 25.12 -7.36 16.72
N ARG A 176 25.09 -6.05 17.01
CA ARG A 176 23.86 -5.34 17.36
C ARG A 176 23.17 -4.79 16.12
N ILE A 177 21.85 -4.94 16.08
CA ILE A 177 21.01 -4.30 15.08
C ILE A 177 20.88 -2.81 15.42
N PRO A 178 21.11 -1.87 14.48
CA PRO A 178 21.06 -0.43 14.74
C PRO A 178 19.61 0.08 14.80
N TRP A 179 18.84 -0.38 15.79
CA TRP A 179 17.40 -0.09 15.92
C TRP A 179 17.05 1.39 15.88
N GLY A 180 17.82 2.24 16.57
CA GLY A 180 17.56 3.68 16.59
C GLY A 180 17.59 4.29 15.18
N SER A 181 18.57 3.91 14.36
CA SER A 181 18.66 4.37 12.97
C SER A 181 17.56 3.78 12.10
N LEU A 182 17.28 2.48 12.22
CA LEU A 182 16.24 1.81 11.44
C LEU A 182 14.85 2.39 11.72
N LYS A 183 14.48 2.52 13.01
CA LYS A 183 13.18 3.09 13.40
C LYS A 183 13.03 4.55 12.98
N TYR A 184 14.10 5.34 13.09
CA TYR A 184 14.07 6.73 12.65
C TYR A 184 13.88 6.85 11.13
N LEU A 185 14.69 6.13 10.34
CA LEU A 185 14.62 6.20 8.89
C LEU A 185 13.31 5.64 8.34
N ILE A 186 12.86 4.48 8.83
CA ILE A 186 11.63 3.85 8.35
C ILE A 186 10.41 4.61 8.90
N GLY A 187 10.38 4.86 10.20
CA GLY A 187 9.23 5.44 10.91
C GLY A 187 9.07 6.94 10.71
N GLU A 188 10.11 7.74 10.96
CA GLU A 188 10.00 9.20 10.95
C GLU A 188 10.24 9.81 9.57
N VAL A 189 11.18 9.24 8.80
CA VAL A 189 11.58 9.79 7.50
C VAL A 189 10.71 9.20 6.37
N MET A 190 10.66 7.87 6.21
CA MET A 190 9.96 7.25 5.09
C MET A 190 8.45 7.29 5.27
N TYR A 191 7.91 6.53 6.22
CA TYR A 191 6.45 6.50 6.44
C TYR A 191 5.97 7.80 7.08
N GLY A 192 6.69 8.31 8.07
CA GLY A 192 6.39 9.59 8.73
C GLY A 192 6.47 10.78 7.77
N GLY A 193 7.28 10.74 6.71
CA GLY A 193 7.32 11.77 5.69
C GLY A 193 6.02 11.91 4.90
N ARG A 194 5.21 10.83 4.80
CA ARG A 194 3.87 10.88 4.20
C ARG A 194 2.79 11.35 5.17
N VAL A 195 3.04 11.25 6.47
CA VAL A 195 2.07 11.53 7.53
C VAL A 195 2.22 12.98 8.01
N ILE A 196 1.26 13.81 7.60
CA ILE A 196 1.26 15.26 7.88
C ILE A 196 0.55 15.64 9.19
N ASP A 197 -0.25 14.75 9.78
CA ASP A 197 -0.96 15.00 11.04
C ASP A 197 -0.15 14.45 12.23
N ASP A 198 0.00 15.26 13.29
CA ASP A 198 0.85 14.91 14.43
C ASP A 198 0.32 13.73 15.26
N PHE A 199 -0.99 13.52 15.32
CA PHE A 199 -1.57 12.36 16.01
C PHE A 199 -1.37 11.09 15.19
N ASP A 200 -1.55 11.17 13.88
CA ASP A 200 -1.24 10.09 12.95
C ASP A 200 0.26 9.73 12.97
N ARG A 201 1.17 10.71 13.11
CA ARG A 201 2.61 10.43 13.27
C ARG A 201 2.91 9.59 14.51
N ARG A 202 2.19 9.81 15.61
CA ARG A 202 2.35 9.03 16.86
C ARG A 202 1.99 7.56 16.64
N ILE A 203 0.99 7.28 15.80
CA ILE A 203 0.60 5.91 15.44
C ILE A 203 1.75 5.19 14.73
N VAL A 204 2.36 5.83 13.72
CA VAL A 204 3.51 5.25 13.00
C VAL A 204 4.67 4.96 13.95
N ARG A 205 5.02 5.93 14.81
CA ARG A 205 6.08 5.76 15.82
C ARG A 205 5.80 4.59 16.77
N THR A 206 4.55 4.49 17.24
CA THR A 206 4.12 3.40 18.12
C THR A 206 4.32 2.04 17.46
N TYR A 207 3.96 1.90 16.17
CA TYR A 207 4.20 0.66 15.45
C TYR A 207 5.68 0.32 15.28
N MET A 208 6.54 1.32 15.05
CA MET A 208 7.98 1.08 14.99
C MET A 208 8.50 0.55 16.33
N ASP A 209 8.06 1.12 17.45
CA ASP A 209 8.52 0.69 18.76
C ASP A 209 7.98 -0.70 19.16
N GLU A 210 6.73 -1.00 18.82
CA GLU A 210 6.11 -2.31 19.11
C GLU A 210 6.64 -3.42 18.20
N TYR A 211 6.99 -3.13 16.94
CA TYR A 211 7.36 -4.16 15.97
C TYR A 211 8.86 -4.31 15.74
N MET A 212 9.69 -3.34 16.13
CA MET A 212 11.14 -3.37 15.89
C MET A 212 11.94 -3.27 17.19
N GLY A 213 12.59 -4.36 17.56
CA GLY A 213 13.50 -4.43 18.69
C GLY A 213 14.12 -5.82 18.89
N ASP A 214 15.06 -5.93 19.82
CA ASP A 214 15.78 -7.19 20.10
C ASP A 214 14.84 -8.31 20.58
N PHE A 215 13.68 -7.97 21.14
CA PHE A 215 12.64 -8.92 21.57
C PHE A 215 12.16 -9.83 20.43
N LEU A 216 12.34 -9.44 19.17
CA LEU A 216 12.00 -10.28 18.01
C LEU A 216 12.78 -11.60 17.97
N PHE A 217 13.95 -11.65 18.62
CA PHE A 217 14.88 -12.77 18.58
C PHE A 217 15.01 -13.46 19.94
N ASP A 218 14.10 -13.20 20.88
CA ASP A 218 14.06 -13.89 22.17
C ASP A 218 13.52 -15.32 22.01
N ALA A 219 14.39 -16.30 22.23
CA ALA A 219 14.04 -17.72 22.12
C ALA A 219 13.12 -18.22 23.24
N PHE A 220 13.05 -17.52 24.37
CA PHE A 220 12.22 -17.88 25.53
C PHE A 220 10.89 -17.14 25.57
N GLN A 221 10.78 -16.03 24.85
CA GLN A 221 9.55 -15.24 24.69
C GLN A 221 9.33 -14.91 23.21
N PRO A 222 8.80 -15.86 22.41
CA PRO A 222 8.51 -15.63 21.01
C PRO A 222 7.62 -14.41 20.82
N PHE A 223 7.96 -13.58 19.83
CA PHE A 223 7.18 -12.39 19.52
C PHE A 223 5.95 -12.72 18.68
N HIS A 224 4.79 -12.25 19.14
CA HIS A 224 3.52 -12.34 18.43
C HIS A 224 3.06 -10.92 18.08
N PHE A 225 2.91 -10.63 16.79
CA PHE A 225 2.28 -9.39 16.33
C PHE A 225 0.84 -9.30 16.82
N TYR A 226 0.15 -10.44 16.87
CA TYR A 226 -1.19 -10.62 17.39
C TYR A 226 -1.46 -12.10 17.66
N HIS A 227 -2.15 -12.42 18.74
CA HIS A 227 -2.53 -13.78 19.09
C HIS A 227 -3.91 -13.78 19.76
N ASP A 228 -4.80 -14.65 19.28
CA ASP A 228 -6.06 -15.04 19.93
C ASP A 228 -6.35 -16.54 19.70
N ASP A 229 -7.52 -17.02 20.11
CA ASP A 229 -7.93 -18.42 19.98
C ASP A 229 -8.05 -18.90 18.51
N THR A 230 -8.05 -17.98 17.54
CA THR A 230 -8.35 -18.24 16.13
C THR A 230 -7.20 -17.94 15.17
N VAL A 231 -6.33 -17.00 15.53
CA VAL A 231 -5.23 -16.53 14.70
C VAL A 231 -4.01 -16.18 15.53
N ASP A 232 -2.86 -16.59 15.01
CA ASP A 232 -1.56 -16.22 15.53
C ASP A 232 -0.69 -15.64 14.42
N TYR A 233 -0.33 -14.36 14.54
CA TYR A 233 0.61 -13.69 13.66
C TYR A 233 1.98 -13.65 14.33
N VAL A 234 2.87 -14.52 13.87
CA VAL A 234 4.27 -14.61 14.30
C VAL A 234 5.21 -14.37 13.12
N ILE A 235 6.50 -14.21 13.42
CA ILE A 235 7.55 -14.30 12.40
C ILE A 235 7.73 -15.78 12.03
N PRO A 236 7.53 -16.18 10.76
CA PRO A 236 7.74 -17.56 10.35
C PRO A 236 9.20 -17.96 10.46
N LEU A 237 9.45 -19.21 10.85
CA LEU A 237 10.74 -19.87 10.67
C LEU A 237 10.90 -20.30 9.21
N ALA A 238 10.98 -19.30 8.32
CA ALA A 238 11.07 -19.48 6.88
C ALA A 238 12.46 -19.12 6.37
N THR A 239 12.93 -19.88 5.38
CA THR A 239 14.21 -19.68 4.69
C THR A 239 14.03 -19.23 3.24
N SER A 240 12.86 -19.50 2.67
CA SER A 240 12.49 -19.14 1.30
C SER A 240 11.31 -18.18 1.27
N LYS A 241 11.18 -17.45 0.15
CA LYS A 241 10.05 -16.54 -0.10
C LYS A 241 8.72 -17.31 -0.04
N GLU A 242 8.70 -18.51 -0.59
CA GLU A 242 7.53 -19.38 -0.68
C GLU A 242 7.08 -19.84 0.71
N GLU A 243 8.01 -20.13 1.61
CA GLU A 243 7.71 -20.46 3.01
C GLU A 243 7.11 -19.27 3.76
N TYR A 244 7.62 -18.04 3.56
CA TYR A 244 7.01 -16.84 4.14
C TYR A 244 5.58 -16.63 3.66
N ILE A 245 5.31 -16.89 2.37
CA ILE A 245 3.97 -16.77 1.79
C ILE A 245 3.03 -17.86 2.36
N ALA A 246 3.51 -19.10 2.47
CA ALA A 246 2.73 -20.22 2.98
C ALA A 246 2.41 -20.09 4.48
N ALA A 247 3.28 -19.43 5.24
CA ALA A 247 3.11 -19.23 6.68
C ALA A 247 2.07 -18.16 7.06
N VAL A 248 1.57 -17.38 6.10
CA VAL A 248 0.54 -16.38 6.38
C VAL A 248 -0.77 -17.10 6.78
N PRO A 249 -1.32 -16.87 8.00
CA PRO A 249 -2.45 -17.62 8.56
C PRO A 249 -3.67 -17.67 7.63
N VAL A 250 -4.36 -18.81 7.57
CA VAL A 250 -5.46 -19.01 6.62
C VAL A 250 -6.70 -18.17 7.00
N SER A 251 -6.97 -18.01 8.30
CA SER A 251 -8.08 -17.25 8.89
C SER A 251 -7.83 -15.74 8.88
N GLN A 252 -8.85 -14.94 8.58
CA GLN A 252 -8.77 -13.48 8.59
C GLN A 252 -9.13 -12.93 9.97
N VAL A 253 -8.22 -12.15 10.58
CA VAL A 253 -8.58 -11.21 11.65
C VAL A 253 -8.92 -9.87 11.00
N LEU A 254 -10.00 -9.23 11.45
CA LEU A 254 -10.26 -7.82 11.13
C LEU A 254 -9.07 -7.01 11.62
N SER A 255 -8.50 -6.15 10.77
CA SER A 255 -7.44 -5.22 11.18
C SER A 255 -7.89 -4.37 12.40
N VAL A 256 -9.19 -4.18 12.61
CA VAL A 256 -9.79 -3.64 13.86
C VAL A 256 -9.31 -4.34 15.13
N SER A 257 -9.16 -5.66 15.17
CA SER A 257 -8.74 -6.36 16.41
C SER A 257 -7.26 -6.10 16.72
N ILE A 258 -6.44 -5.98 15.69
CA ILE A 258 -5.03 -5.57 15.79
C ILE A 258 -4.96 -4.10 16.20
N LEU A 259 -5.80 -3.24 15.61
CA LEU A 259 -5.98 -1.86 16.02
C LEU A 259 -6.41 -1.74 17.47
N HIS A 260 -7.37 -2.54 17.94
CA HIS A 260 -7.87 -2.54 19.30
C HIS A 260 -6.81 -3.03 20.31
N SER A 261 -6.04 -4.06 19.95
CA SER A 261 -4.91 -4.54 20.75
C SER A 261 -3.82 -3.47 20.90
N LEU A 262 -3.52 -2.74 19.82
CA LEU A 262 -2.49 -1.71 19.80
C LEU A 262 -2.96 -0.41 20.46
N VAL A 263 -4.24 -0.05 20.32
CA VAL A 263 -4.87 1.07 21.06
C VAL A 263 -4.91 0.75 22.55
N SER A 264 -5.21 -0.49 22.94
CA SER A 264 -5.22 -0.93 24.35
C SER A 264 -3.82 -0.93 24.98
N ARG A 265 -2.78 -1.34 24.23
CA ARG A 265 -1.38 -1.24 24.68
C ARG A 265 -0.89 0.20 24.76
N TYR A 266 -1.22 1.03 23.78
CA TYR A 266 -0.94 2.47 23.79
C TYR A 266 -1.61 3.18 24.96
N PHE A 267 -2.85 2.80 25.29
CA PHE A 267 -3.59 3.27 26.47
C PHE A 267 -2.88 2.91 27.78
N LEU A 268 -2.39 1.66 27.92
CA LEU A 268 -1.62 1.23 29.10
C LEU A 268 -0.28 1.98 29.23
N LEU A 269 0.40 2.26 28.12
CA LEU A 269 1.65 3.02 28.10
C LEU A 269 1.42 4.51 28.45
N SER A 270 0.33 5.10 27.95
CA SER A 270 -0.05 6.49 28.22
C SER A 270 -0.50 6.72 29.66
N ILE A 271 -1.21 5.75 30.27
CA ILE A 271 -1.58 5.76 31.69
C ILE A 271 -0.35 5.66 32.59
N LYS A 272 0.65 4.87 32.20
CA LYS A 272 1.91 4.79 32.96
C LYS A 272 2.73 6.08 32.94
N SER A 273 2.49 6.96 31.97
CA SER A 273 3.28 8.19 31.77
C SER A 273 2.61 9.49 32.21
N SER A 274 1.33 9.50 32.63
CA SER A 274 0.61 10.76 32.93
C SER A 274 -0.28 10.67 34.17
N SER A 275 -0.15 11.64 35.09
CA SER A 275 -0.94 11.77 36.32
C SER A 275 -2.30 12.42 36.12
N ASP A 276 -2.59 12.94 34.93
CA ASP A 276 -3.79 13.73 34.66
C ASP A 276 -4.37 13.30 33.31
N LEU A 277 -5.49 12.57 33.31
CA LEU A 277 -6.27 12.33 32.09
C LEU A 277 -7.75 12.55 32.37
N ASP A 278 -8.28 13.56 31.68
CA ASP A 278 -9.69 13.94 31.61
C ASP A 278 -10.56 12.77 31.12
N LEU A 279 -11.49 12.36 32.00
CA LEU A 279 -12.51 11.32 31.79
C LEU A 279 -13.43 11.58 30.57
N ALA A 280 -13.38 12.77 29.96
CA ALA A 280 -14.23 13.15 28.82
C ALA A 280 -13.84 12.43 27.50
N ALA A 281 -12.57 12.08 27.31
CA ALA A 281 -12.12 11.35 26.11
C ALA A 281 -12.60 9.88 26.10
N ILE A 282 -12.90 9.33 27.29
CA ILE A 282 -13.30 7.94 27.51
C ILE A 282 -14.72 7.65 27.00
N SER A 283 -15.65 8.62 27.05
CA SER A 283 -17.02 8.43 26.56
C SER A 283 -17.13 8.43 25.03
N ILE A 284 -16.28 9.18 24.32
CA ILE A 284 -16.41 9.37 22.87
C ILE A 284 -15.94 8.14 22.08
N LEU A 285 -14.87 7.48 22.55
CA LEU A 285 -14.29 6.28 21.91
C LEU A 285 -15.11 5.01 22.16
N THR A 286 -15.66 4.86 23.36
CA THR A 286 -16.44 3.65 23.72
C THR A 286 -17.84 3.65 23.08
N MET A 287 -18.45 4.82 22.86
CA MET A 287 -19.81 4.93 22.30
C MET A 287 -19.87 4.89 20.75
N SER A 288 -18.78 5.21 20.04
CA SER A 288 -18.80 5.27 18.56
C SER A 288 -18.55 3.93 17.86
N ILE A 289 -18.16 2.89 18.59
CA ILE A 289 -17.77 1.59 18.00
C ILE A 289 -18.94 0.59 17.94
N GLN A 290 -20.00 0.79 18.74
CA GLN A 290 -21.18 -0.09 18.70
C GLN A 290 -22.07 0.01 17.46
N PRO A 291 -22.18 1.16 16.72
CA PRO A 291 -22.99 1.22 15.51
C PRO A 291 -22.22 0.97 14.19
N ALA A 292 -20.88 0.83 14.19
CA ALA A 292 -20.08 0.75 12.96
C ALA A 292 -20.15 -0.61 12.22
N LEU A 293 -21.07 -1.50 12.62
CA LEU A 293 -21.35 -2.78 11.98
C LEU A 293 -22.29 -2.69 10.76
N GLY A 294 -22.62 -1.49 10.25
CA GLY A 294 -23.75 -1.36 9.34
C GLY A 294 -23.81 -0.23 8.30
N LEU A 295 -22.72 0.38 7.83
CA LEU A 295 -22.79 1.36 6.71
C LEU A 295 -21.60 1.28 5.72
N PRO A 296 -21.81 1.66 4.44
CA PRO A 296 -20.96 1.25 3.33
C PRO A 296 -19.65 2.04 3.25
N VAL A 297 -18.55 1.31 3.08
CA VAL A 297 -17.20 1.84 2.88
C VAL A 297 -17.15 2.61 1.56
N SER A 298 -16.81 3.91 1.61
CA SER A 298 -16.45 4.69 0.42
C SER A 298 -15.12 4.16 -0.11
N ARG A 299 -15.20 3.42 -1.23
CA ARG A 299 -14.07 2.70 -1.83
C ARG A 299 -13.23 3.66 -2.68
N ILE A 300 -11.91 3.65 -2.46
CA ILE A 300 -10.96 4.19 -3.43
C ILE A 300 -10.74 3.08 -4.47
N LEU A 301 -11.32 3.29 -5.64
CA LEU A 301 -11.42 2.33 -6.73
C LEU A 301 -10.51 2.81 -7.86
N SER A 302 -9.32 2.25 -8.01
CA SER A 302 -8.61 2.46 -9.28
C SER A 302 -9.34 1.67 -10.35
N LEU A 303 -9.95 2.39 -11.28
CA LEU A 303 -10.73 1.87 -12.39
C LEU A 303 -9.79 1.76 -13.59
N TYR A 304 -9.63 0.53 -14.07
CA TYR A 304 -9.00 0.23 -15.34
C TYR A 304 -10.08 0.10 -16.39
N LEU A 305 -9.97 0.88 -17.45
CA LEU A 305 -10.91 0.84 -18.56
C LEU A 305 -10.18 0.21 -19.74
N LEU A 306 -10.60 -0.99 -20.14
CA LEU A 306 -10.20 -1.57 -21.42
C LEU A 306 -11.26 -1.21 -22.45
N VAL A 307 -10.96 -0.31 -23.36
CA VAL A 307 -11.87 0.01 -24.46
C VAL A 307 -11.66 -1.07 -25.53
N HIS A 308 -12.60 -2.02 -25.59
CA HIS A 308 -12.60 -3.03 -26.65
C HIS A 308 -13.48 -2.53 -27.79
N LEU A 309 -12.83 -2.15 -28.88
CA LEU A 309 -13.49 -1.76 -30.12
C LEU A 309 -13.50 -3.03 -30.97
N GLY A 310 -14.71 -3.47 -31.34
CA GLY A 310 -14.96 -4.77 -31.99
C GLY A 310 -14.21 -4.97 -33.29
#